data_AF-A0A3A0A884-F1
#
_entry.id   AF-A0A3A0A884-F1
#
_cell.length_a   1.000
_cell.length_b   1.000
_cell.length_c   1.000
_cell.angle_alpha   90.00
_cell.angle_beta   90.00
_cell.angle_gamma   90.00
#
_symmetry.space_group_name_H-M   'P 1'
#
loop_
_entity.id
_entity.type
_entity.pdbx_description
1 polymer ?
#
loop_
_entity_poly.entity_id
_entity_poly.type
_entity_poly.pdbx_seq_one_letter_code
_entity_poly.pdbx_strand_id
1 'polypeptide(L)'
;MFFLVWGMVFGSFIAALYAGEFKIRLPRQKTRYLQAAGGGVVMGYGAGLAMGCTIGAFFSAIPSLAVNGWVFALCLTAGAWIGAKVIERIN
;
A
#
# COMPACT_ATOMS: atom_id res chain seq x y z
N MET A 1 -3.47 5.13 16.45
CA MET A 1 -2.86 5.04 15.10
C MET A 1 -1.42 5.55 15.06
N PHE A 2 -1.09 6.68 15.70
CA PHE A 2 0.28 7.24 15.72
C PHE A 2 1.36 6.22 16.14
N PHE A 3 1.17 5.51 17.26
CA PHE A 3 2.10 4.47 17.72
C PHE A 3 2.31 3.34 16.70
N LEU A 4 1.28 2.97 15.94
CA LEU A 4 1.37 1.91 14.93
C LEU A 4 2.24 2.34 13.75
N VAL A 5 2.09 3.60 13.31
CA VAL A 5 2.88 4.16 12.21
C VAL A 5 4.35 4.23 12.61
N TRP A 6 4.64 4.76 13.80
CA TRP A 6 6.00 4.81 14.32
C TRP A 6 6.59 3.41 14.50
N GLY A 7 5.80 2.45 15.00
CA GLY A 7 6.21 1.05 15.11
C GLY A 7 6.55 0.42 13.75
N MET A 8 5.76 0.65 12.70
CA MET A 8 6.06 0.16 11.36
C MET A 8 7.32 0.82 10.77
N VAL A 9 7.47 2.13 10.95
CA VAL A 9 8.65 2.87 10.45
C VAL A 9 9.93 2.36 11.11
N PHE A 10 9.97 2.30 12.44
CA PHE A 10 11.14 1.79 13.15
C PHE A 10 11.35 0.29 12.94
N GLY A 11 10.28 -0.51 12.92
CA GLY A 11 10.36 -1.96 12.74
C GLY A 11 10.89 -2.34 11.36
N SER A 12 10.39 -1.70 10.29
CA SER A 12 10.90 -1.92 8.93
C SER A 12 12.35 -1.46 8.77
N PHE A 13 12.73 -0.37 9.44
CA PHE A 13 14.11 0.13 9.44
C PHE A 13 15.08 -0.86 10.11
N ILE A 14 14.75 -1.37 11.29
CA ILE A 14 15.56 -2.37 12.01
C ILE A 14 15.65 -3.67 11.21
N ALA A 15 14.53 -4.14 10.65
CA ALA A 15 14.50 -5.34 9.83
C ALA A 15 15.35 -5.21 8.56
N ALA A 16 15.31 -4.05 7.90
CA ALA A 16 16.13 -3.77 6.72
C ALA A 16 17.63 -3.70 7.06
N LEU A 17 18.00 -3.16 8.22
CA LEU A 17 19.38 -3.19 8.72
C LEU A 17 19.85 -4.63 8.97
N TYR A 18 19.03 -5.44 9.63
CA TYR A 18 19.37 -6.83 9.96
C TYR A 18 19.46 -7.72 8.73
N ALA A 19 18.65 -7.44 7.70
CA ALA A 19 18.70 -8.13 6.42
C ALA A 19 19.90 -7.73 5.53
N GLY A 20 20.65 -6.67 5.89
CA GLY A 20 21.79 -6.17 5.10
C GLY A 20 21.43 -5.58 3.73
N GLU A 21 20.15 -5.65 3.32
CA GLU A 21 19.59 -5.12 2.07
C GLU A 21 19.24 -3.62 2.17
N PHE A 22 19.97 -2.86 3.00
CA PHE A 22 19.76 -1.41 3.14
C PHE A 22 20.32 -0.68 1.91
N LYS A 23 19.60 -0.81 0.79
CA LYS A 23 19.95 -0.20 -0.48
C LYS A 23 19.08 1.04 -0.68
N ILE A 24 19.71 2.21 -0.60
CA ILE A 24 19.08 3.49 -0.96
C ILE A 24 18.79 3.46 -2.46
N ARG A 25 17.58 3.01 -2.82
CA ARG A 25 17.12 2.95 -4.21
C ARG A 25 16.44 4.26 -4.55
N LEU A 26 17.23 5.25 -5.00
CA LEU A 26 16.65 6.44 -5.62
C LEU A 26 16.12 6.07 -7.01
N PRO A 27 14.82 6.28 -7.31
CA PRO A 27 14.30 6.06 -8.64
C PRO A 27 14.92 7.08 -9.61
N ARG A 28 15.63 6.59 -10.65
CA ARG A 28 16.31 7.45 -11.64
C ARG A 28 15.36 8.25 -12.54
N GLN A 29 14.08 7.90 -12.61
CA GLN A 29 13.07 8.57 -13.44
C GLN A 29 12.16 9.47 -12.59
N LYS A 30 12.05 10.74 -12.98
CA LYS A 30 11.16 11.74 -12.35
C LYS A 30 9.68 11.33 -12.42
N THR A 31 9.29 10.56 -13.43
CA THR A 31 7.94 10.00 -13.61
C THR A 31 7.52 9.10 -12.45
N ARG A 32 8.45 8.36 -11.85
CA ARG A 32 8.16 7.46 -10.72
C ARG A 32 7.87 8.22 -9.43
N TYR A 33 8.46 9.40 -9.25
CA TYR A 33 8.12 10.31 -8.16
C TYR A 33 6.69 10.86 -8.31
N LEU A 34 6.31 11.25 -9.53
CA LEU A 34 4.97 11.76 -9.83
C LEU A 34 3.91 10.65 -9.66
N GLN A 35 4.22 9.42 -10.10
CA GLN A 35 3.36 8.25 -9.88
C GLN A 35 3.21 7.91 -8.39
N ALA A 36 4.29 7.97 -7.60
CA ALA A 36 4.20 7.72 -6.16
C ALA A 36 3.37 8.78 -5.44
N ALA A 37 3.54 10.05 -5.78
CA ALA A 37 2.74 11.14 -5.24
C ALA A 37 1.26 11.01 -5.64
N GLY A 38 0.97 10.82 -6.93
CA GLY A 38 -0.40 10.64 -7.43
C GLY A 38 -1.07 9.40 -6.85
N GLY A 39 -0.35 8.27 -6.81
CA GLY A 39 -0.82 7.03 -6.19
C GLY A 39 -1.11 7.20 -4.70
N GLY A 40 -0.26 7.93 -3.97
CA GLY A 40 -0.48 8.22 -2.55
C GLY A 40 -1.74 9.03 -2.28
N VAL A 41 -2.03 10.05 -3.10
CA VAL A 41 -3.27 10.85 -2.99
C VAL A 41 -4.50 9.98 -3.24
N VAL A 42 -4.49 9.18 -4.32
CA VAL A 42 -5.61 8.28 -4.66
C VAL A 42 -5.81 7.22 -3.57
N MET A 43 -4.72 6.64 -3.05
CA MET A 43 -4.78 5.64 -2.00
C MET A 43 -5.32 6.23 -0.68
N GLY A 44 -4.93 7.46 -0.34
CA GLY A 44 -5.48 8.17 0.82
C GLY A 44 -6.96 8.50 0.68
N TYR A 45 -7.38 8.97 -0.50
CA TYR A 45 -8.79 9.25 -0.79
C TYR A 45 -9.65 7.97 -0.72
N GLY A 46 -9.16 6.87 -1.32
CA GLY A 46 -9.83 5.57 -1.27
C GLY A 46 -9.92 4.99 0.14
N ALA A 47 -8.88 5.13 0.96
CA ALA A 47 -8.91 4.71 2.36
C ALA A 47 -9.94 5.51 3.19
N GLY A 48 -10.12 6.80 2.87
CA GLY A 48 -11.17 7.64 3.45
C GLY A 48 -12.58 7.15 3.11
N LEU A 49 -12.85 6.86 1.82
CA LEU A 49 -14.15 6.35 1.36
C LEU A 49 -14.48 4.97 1.94
N ALA A 50 -13.48 4.09 2.05
CA ALA A 50 -13.67 2.76 2.62
C ALA A 50 -13.71 2.76 4.17
N MET A 51 -13.45 3.90 4.82
CA MET A 51 -13.20 4.02 6.27
C MET A 51 -12.28 2.93 6.81
N GLY A 52 -11.26 2.57 6.04
CA GLY A 52 -10.43 1.41 6.32
C GLY A 52 -9.17 1.38 5.49
N CYS A 53 -8.14 0.70 6.02
CA CYS A 53 -6.92 0.39 5.30
C CYS A 53 -6.86 -1.12 5.02
N THR A 54 -5.95 -1.55 4.16
CA THR A 54 -5.70 -2.97 3.90
C THR A 54 -5.47 -3.79 5.16
N ILE A 55 -4.86 -3.23 6.20
CA ILE A 55 -4.61 -3.95 7.46
C ILE A 55 -5.88 -3.99 8.33
N GLY A 56 -6.76 -2.99 8.26
CA GLY A 56 -7.99 -2.93 9.06
C GLY A 56 -9.18 -3.62 8.40
N ALA A 57 -9.43 -3.33 7.12
CA ALA A 57 -10.56 -3.86 6.38
C ALA A 57 -10.32 -5.29 5.87
N PHE A 58 -9.08 -5.63 5.50
CA PHE A 58 -8.77 -6.96 4.96
C PHE A 58 -8.57 -8.00 6.05
N PHE A 59 -7.63 -7.75 6.97
CA PHE A 59 -7.27 -8.69 8.03
C PHE A 59 -8.40 -8.90 9.05
N SER A 60 -9.29 -7.92 9.25
CA SER A 60 -10.41 -8.05 10.19
C SER A 60 -11.65 -8.71 9.55
N ALA A 61 -11.82 -8.61 8.23
CA ALA A 61 -12.99 -9.19 7.55
C ALA A 61 -12.84 -10.68 7.22
N ILE A 62 -11.60 -11.18 7.07
CA ILE A 62 -11.28 -12.60 6.86
C ILE A 62 -11.75 -13.49 8.04
N PRO A 63 -11.45 -13.17 9.32
CA PRO A 63 -11.92 -13.96 10.46
C PRO A 63 -13.42 -13.81 10.72
N SER A 64 -14.05 -12.70 10.30
CA SER A 64 -15.49 -12.48 10.44
C SER A 64 -16.35 -13.07 9.31
N LEU A 65 -15.75 -13.75 8.32
CA LEU A 65 -16.44 -14.33 7.15
C LEU A 65 -17.38 -13.33 6.46
N ALA A 66 -17.01 -12.06 6.44
CA ALA A 66 -17.88 -10.97 6.01
C ALA A 66 -17.76 -10.73 4.50
N VAL A 67 -18.90 -10.67 3.80
CA VAL A 67 -19.01 -10.38 2.36
C VAL A 67 -18.28 -9.08 1.99
N ASN A 68 -18.31 -8.08 2.88
CA ASN A 68 -17.63 -6.80 2.67
C ASN A 68 -16.11 -6.94 2.52
N GLY A 69 -15.47 -7.90 3.22
CA GLY A 69 -14.04 -8.17 3.08
C GLY A 69 -13.67 -8.75 1.72
N TRP A 70 -14.51 -9.64 1.20
CA TRP A 70 -14.35 -10.22 -0.13
C TRP A 70 -14.55 -9.20 -1.25
N VAL A 71 -15.53 -8.30 -1.11
CA VAL A 71 -15.73 -7.19 -2.06
C VAL A 71 -14.54 -6.23 -2.02
N PHE A 72 -14.04 -5.90 -0.84
CA PHE A 72 -12.83 -5.09 -0.70
C PHE A 72 -11.61 -5.81 -1.31
N ALA A 73 -11.49 -7.13 -1.16
CA ALA A 73 -10.47 -7.95 -1.81
C ALA A 73 -10.46 -7.76 -3.31
N LEU A 74 -11.59 -8.05 -3.94
CA LEU A 74 -11.72 -8.07 -5.38
C LEU A 74 -11.45 -6.68 -5.96
N CYS A 75 -12.01 -5.64 -5.33
CA CYS A 75 -11.82 -4.27 -5.78
C CYS A 75 -10.37 -3.79 -5.62
N LEU A 76 -9.73 -4.14 -4.48
CA LEU A 76 -8.32 -3.82 -4.24
C LEU A 76 -7.40 -4.57 -5.22
N THR A 77 -7.61 -5.87 -5.43
CA THR A 77 -6.82 -6.67 -6.34
C THR A 77 -6.98 -6.20 -7.78
N ALA A 78 -8.21 -5.90 -8.22
CA ALA A 78 -8.47 -5.34 -9.55
C ALA A 78 -7.81 -3.95 -9.72
N GLY A 79 -7.93 -3.07 -8.74
CA GLY A 79 -7.30 -1.75 -8.75
C GLY A 79 -5.77 -1.83 -8.79
N ALA A 80 -5.17 -2.73 -8.01
CA ALA A 80 -3.74 -2.95 -8.00
C ALA A 80 -3.23 -3.52 -9.32
N TRP A 81 -3.98 -4.44 -9.94
CA TRP A 81 -3.61 -5.02 -11.24
C TRP A 81 -3.65 -3.97 -12.36
N ILE A 82 -4.69 -3.14 -12.40
CA ILE A 82 -4.78 -2.02 -13.35
C ILE A 82 -3.64 -1.03 -13.12
N GLY A 83 -3.40 -0.64 -11.86
CA GLY A 83 -2.32 0.29 -11.51
C GLY A 83 -0.94 -0.22 -11.91
N ALA A 84 -0.64 -1.50 -11.63
CA ALA A 84 0.62 -2.13 -12.03
C ALA A 84 0.79 -2.14 -13.55
N LYS A 85 -0.28 -2.47 -14.29
CA LYS A 85 -0.25 -2.53 -15.75
C LYS A 85 -0.11 -1.15 -16.40
N VAL A 86 -0.69 -0.11 -15.80
CA VAL A 86 -0.52 1.29 -16.25
C VAL A 86 0.93 1.75 -16.02
N ILE A 87 1.52 1.40 -14.88
CA ILE A 87 2.92 1.76 -14.58
C ILE A 87 3.88 1.04 -15.54
N GLU A 88 3.65 -0.25 -15.80
CA GLU A 88 4.45 -1.05 -16.74
C GLU A 88 4.36 -0.52 -18.17
N ARG A 89 3.23 0.05 -18.59
CA ARG A 89 3.07 0.62 -19.93
C ARG A 89 3.73 2.00 -20.10
N ILE A 90 4.03 2.70 -19.01
CA ILE A 90 4.60 4.06 -19.02
C ILE A 90 6.13 4.07 -18.93
N ASN A 91 6.76 2.99 -18.44
CA ASN A 91 8.20 2.87 -18.26
C ASN A 91 8.85 2.04 -19.36
#